data_AF-A0A452YM65-F1
#
_entry.id   AF-A0A452YM65-F1
#
_cell.length_a   1.000
_cell.length_b   1.000
_cell.length_c   1.000
_cell.angle_alpha   90.00
_cell.angle_beta   90.00
_cell.angle_gamma   90.00
#
_symmetry.space_group_name_H-M   'P 1'
#
loop_
_entity.id
_entity.type
_entity.pdbx_description
1 polymer ?
#
loop_
_entity_poly.entity_id
_entity_poly.type
_entity_poly.pdbx_seq_one_letter_code
_entity_poly.pdbx_strand_id
1 'polypeptide(L)' 'GLWRDRLWPDEWTAVTADGKRSAQFEHTLLVTESGVEVLTARLPSSPDVYPWLKPASANSK' A
#
# COMPACT_ATOMS: atom_id res chain seq x y z
N GLY A 1 -13.82 -3.95 8.39
CA GLY A 1 -14.89 -4.72 7.73
C GLY A 1 -14.76 -6.17 8.12
N LEU A 2 -15.54 -7.05 7.50
CA LEU A 2 -15.32 -8.49 7.53
C LEU A 2 -14.12 -8.85 6.64
N TRP A 3 -13.45 -9.97 6.92
CA TRP A 3 -12.32 -10.46 6.13
C TRP A 3 -12.75 -11.19 4.84
N ARG A 4 -14.01 -11.65 4.80
CA ARG A 4 -14.55 -12.40 3.65
C ARG A 4 -14.67 -11.51 2.42
N ASP A 5 -14.28 -12.05 1.28
CA ASP A 5 -14.42 -11.46 -0.03
C ASP A 5 -15.55 -12.12 -0.86
N ARG A 6 -15.85 -11.53 -2.01
CA ARG A 6 -16.66 -12.08 -3.10
C ARG A 6 -16.00 -11.72 -4.43
N LEU A 7 -15.98 -12.65 -5.37
CA LEU A 7 -15.55 -12.39 -6.75
C LEU A 7 -16.73 -11.87 -7.56
N TRP A 8 -16.53 -10.80 -8.31
CA TRP A 8 -17.52 -10.32 -9.28
C TRP A 8 -17.62 -11.25 -10.50
N PRO A 9 -18.69 -11.14 -11.30
CA PRO A 9 -18.86 -11.95 -12.52
C PRO A 9 -17.80 -11.71 -13.61
N ASP A 10 -16.94 -10.71 -13.44
CA ASP A 10 -15.80 -10.45 -14.34
C ASP A 10 -14.60 -11.39 -14.09
N GLU A 11 -14.73 -12.29 -13.10
CA GLU A 11 -13.71 -13.28 -12.70
C GLU A 11 -12.39 -12.67 -12.17
N TRP A 12 -12.37 -11.38 -11.85
CA TRP A 12 -11.16 -10.67 -11.39
C TRP A 12 -11.38 -9.78 -10.16
N THR A 13 -12.48 -9.05 -10.11
CA THR A 13 -12.67 -8.05 -9.06
C THR A 13 -13.08 -8.72 -7.75
N ALA A 14 -12.14 -8.81 -6.81
CA ALA A 14 -12.39 -9.23 -5.44
C ALA A 14 -12.88 -8.05 -4.60
N VAL A 15 -14.09 -8.14 -4.05
CA VAL A 15 -14.69 -7.10 -3.19
C VAL A 15 -14.97 -7.62 -1.78
N THR A 16 -14.99 -6.74 -0.80
CA THR A 16 -15.37 -7.11 0.57
C THR A 16 -16.84 -7.55 0.62
N ALA A 17 -17.12 -8.64 1.33
CA ALA A 17 -18.47 -9.19 1.42
C ALA A 17 -19.47 -8.24 2.13
N ASP A 18 -18.98 -7.27 2.90
CA ASP A 18 -19.77 -6.24 3.59
C ASP A 18 -19.76 -4.86 2.91
N GLY A 19 -19.09 -4.73 1.75
CA GLY A 19 -18.99 -3.49 0.98
C GLY A 19 -18.19 -2.37 1.65
N LYS A 20 -17.52 -2.62 2.78
CA LYS A 20 -16.67 -1.61 3.43
C LYS A 20 -15.33 -1.49 2.71
N ARG A 21 -14.69 -0.32 2.88
CA ARG A 21 -13.38 0.00 2.28
C ARG A 21 -12.29 -1.01 2.67
N SER A 22 -11.42 -1.33 1.72
CA SER A 22 -10.19 -2.09 1.89
C SER A 22 -8.99 -1.27 1.41
N ALA A 23 -7.79 -1.62 1.86
CA ALA A 23 -6.52 -1.04 1.41
C ALA A 23 -5.45 -2.13 1.39
N GLN A 24 -4.50 -2.03 0.46
CA GLN A 24 -3.37 -2.94 0.30
C GLN A 24 -2.09 -2.14 0.04
N PHE A 25 -0.97 -2.63 0.56
CA PHE A 25 0.39 -2.21 0.18
C PHE A 25 1.19 -3.47 -0.13
N GLU A 26 2.19 -3.35 -1.01
CA GLU A 26 3.01 -4.48 -1.46
C GLU A 26 4.48 -4.07 -1.58
N HIS A 27 5.37 -4.95 -1.16
CA HIS A 27 6.79 -4.88 -1.46
C HIS A 27 7.34 -6.26 -1.83
N THR A 28 8.18 -6.31 -2.86
CA THR A 28 9.06 -7.45 -3.13
C THR A 28 10.28 -7.39 -2.22
N LEU A 29 10.58 -8.50 -1.55
CA LEU A 29 11.66 -8.62 -0.56
C LEU A 29 12.73 -9.61 -1.02
N LEU A 30 13.99 -9.29 -0.76
CA LEU A 30 15.13 -10.18 -0.92
C LEU A 30 15.69 -10.54 0.45
N VAL A 31 15.77 -11.84 0.76
CA VAL A 31 16.43 -12.31 2.00
C VAL A 31 17.94 -12.21 1.82
N THR A 32 18.62 -11.61 2.79
CA THR A 32 20.08 -11.49 2.83
C THR A 32 20.65 -12.30 4.01
N GLU A 33 21.96 -12.44 4.10
CA GLU A 33 22.61 -13.19 5.19
C GLU A 33 22.22 -12.68 6.58
N SER A 34 22.07 -11.37 6.73
CA SER A 34 21.81 -10.71 8.01
C SER A 34 20.40 -10.12 8.14
N GLY A 35 19.52 -10.31 7.15
CA GLY A 35 18.19 -9.70 7.18
C GLY A 35 17.44 -9.70 5.85
N VAL A 36 16.92 -8.53 5.47
CA VAL A 36 16.08 -8.35 4.28
C VAL A 36 16.39 -7.04 3.58
N GLU A 37 16.37 -7.08 2.25
CA GLU A 37 16.37 -5.91 1.38
C GLU A 37 14.98 -5.71 0.76
N VAL A 38 14.47 -4.48 0.82
CA VAL A 38 13.17 -4.11 0.25
C VAL A 38 13.39 -3.59 -1.18
N LEU A 39 13.30 -4.49 -2.16
CA LEU A 39 13.65 -4.19 -3.57
C LEU A 39 12.77 -3.12 -4.22
N THR A 40 11.57 -2.92 -3.68
CA THR A 40 10.57 -1.98 -4.22
C THR A 40 10.32 -0.80 -3.29
N ALA A 41 11.27 -0.50 -2.40
CA ALA A 41 11.22 0.65 -1.51
C ALA A 41 11.11 1.97 -2.30
N ARG A 42 10.54 3.00 -1.66
CA ARG A 42 10.46 4.34 -2.26
C ARG A 42 11.86 4.92 -2.50
N LEU A 43 12.00 5.62 -3.62
CA LEU A 43 13.20 6.39 -3.97
C LEU A 43 13.00 7.88 -3.62
N PRO A 44 14.08 8.68 -3.54
CA PRO A 44 13.96 10.13 -3.38
C PRO A 44 13.14 10.82 -4.48
N SER A 45 13.08 10.21 -5.67
CA SER A 45 12.27 10.66 -6.81
C SER A 45 10.82 10.17 -6.80
N SER A 46 10.44 9.29 -5.86
CA SER A 46 9.07 8.79 -5.79
C SER A 46 8.09 9.91 -5.41
N PRO A 47 6.90 9.99 -6.04
CA PRO A 47 5.88 10.99 -5.73
C PRO A 47 5.51 11.00 -4.24
N ASP A 48 5.23 12.17 -3.70
CA ASP A 48 4.70 12.28 -2.35
C ASP A 48 3.20 12.01 -2.33
N VAL A 49 2.86 10.77 -1.95
CA VAL A 49 1.48 10.29 -1.90
C VAL A 49 0.84 10.41 -0.51
N TYR A 50 1.59 10.90 0.48
CA TYR A 50 1.12 11.09 1.86
C TYR A 50 1.40 12.52 2.36
N PRO A 51 0.84 13.55 1.70
CA PRO A 51 1.12 14.95 2.03
C PRO A 51 0.73 15.32 3.48
N TRP A 52 -0.19 14.58 4.10
CA TRP A 52 -0.60 14.77 5.49
C TRP A 52 0.38 14.23 6.53
N LEU A 53 1.41 13.47 6.12
CA LEU A 53 2.49 13.02 7.01
C LEU A 53 3.63 14.04 7.11
N LYS A 54 3.64 15.06 6.25
CA LYS A 54 4.60 16.15 6.33
C LYS A 54 4.32 16.97 7.59
N PRO A 55 5.34 17.28 8.41
CA PRO A 55 5.16 18.20 9.53
C PRO A 55 4.67 19.56 9.01
N ALA A 56 3.84 20.26 9.79
CA ALA A 56 3.22 21.52 9.36
C ALA A 56 4.22 22.59 8.86
N SER A 57 5.46 22.55 9.34
CA SER A 57 6.58 23.41 8.90
C SER A 57 7.08 23.14 7.48
N ALA A 58 6.73 22.01 6.87
CA ALA A 58 7.09 21.66 5.50
C ALA A 58 6.04 22.10 4.46
N ASN A 59 4.87 22.59 4.90
CA ASN A 59 3.80 23.07 4.03
C ASN A 59 3.83 24.60 3.78
N SER A 60 4.82 25.33 4.30
CA SER A 60 5.01 26.75 4.00
C SER A 60 6.10 26.95 2.94
N LYS A 61 5.77 26.74 1.68
CA LYS A 61 6.44 27.38 0.54
C LYS A 61 5.42 27.62 -0.56
#